data_AF-A0A1Y4DF93-F1
#
_entry.id   AF-A0A1Y4DF93-F1
#
_cell.length_a   1.000
_cell.length_b   1.000
_cell.length_c   1.000
_cell.angle_alpha   90.00
_cell.angle_beta   90.00
_cell.angle_gamma   90.00
#
_symmetry.space_group_name_H-M   'P 1'
#
loop_
_entity.id
_entity.type
_entity.pdbx_description
1 polymer ?
#
loop_
_entity_poly.entity_id
_entity_poly.type
_entity_poly.pdbx_seq_one_letter_code
_entity_poly.pdbx_strand_id
1 'polypeptide(L)'
;MASKINFEKQLARLEEIVAQLEEEQTDLDASVKLFEEGVALSKELSQKLETVKFKVEELKKKGSELLTEPFDTELAEDPNGK
;
A
#
# COMPACT_ATOMS: atom_id res chain seq x y z
N MET A 1 4.31 -1.30 13.25
CA MET A 1 3.64 -0.13 13.87
C MET A 1 4.34 1.19 13.53
N ALA A 2 5.67 1.30 13.66
CA ALA A 2 6.43 2.51 13.34
C ALA A 2 6.17 3.07 11.92
N SER A 3 6.08 2.21 10.89
CA SER A 3 5.79 2.62 9.50
C SER A 3 4.37 3.19 9.32
N LYS A 4 3.37 2.68 10.06
CA LYS A 4 1.99 3.20 10.02
C LYS A 4 1.91 4.60 10.63
N ILE A 5 2.52 4.76 11.81
CA ILE A 5 2.63 6.07 12.49
C ILE A 5 3.39 7.07 11.60
N ASN A 6 4.42 6.62 10.88
CA ASN A 6 5.18 7.47 9.97
C ASN A 6 4.34 7.91 8.75
N PHE A 7 3.53 7.02 8.17
CA PHE A 7 2.62 7.37 7.06
C PHE A 7 1.56 8.39 7.49
N GLU A 8 0.88 8.15 8.61
CA GLU A 8 -0.15 9.06 9.12
C GLU A 8 0.41 10.46 9.41
N LYS A 9 1.64 10.54 9.95
CA LYS A 9 2.34 11.83 10.14
C LYS A 9 2.64 12.57 8.84
N GLN A 10 3.11 11.86 7.81
CA GLN A 10 3.38 12.48 6.51
C GLN A 10 2.11 12.92 5.81
N LEU A 11 1.03 12.14 5.94
CA LEU A 11 -0.27 12.51 5.40
C LEU A 11 -0.81 13.77 6.09
N ALA A 12 -0.76 13.82 7.43
CA ALA A 12 -1.16 15.02 8.17
C ALA A 12 -0.34 16.25 7.77
N ARG A 13 0.98 16.09 7.55
CA ARG A 13 1.83 17.18 7.06
C ARG A 13 1.41 17.65 5.65
N LEU A 14 1.06 16.73 4.76
CA LEU A 14 0.58 17.08 3.43
C LEU A 14 -0.74 17.86 3.50
N GLU A 15 -1.65 17.47 4.39
CA GLU A 15 -2.91 18.19 4.64
C GLU A 15 -2.66 19.61 5.18
N GLU A 16 -1.73 19.76 6.12
CA GLU A 16 -1.30 21.09 6.62
C GLU A 16 -0.72 21.98 5.52
N ILE A 17 0.06 21.41 4.59
CA ILE A 17 0.64 22.13 3.47
C ILE A 17 -0.47 22.63 2.54
N VAL A 18 -1.44 21.78 2.22
CA VAL A 18 -2.59 22.16 1.38
C VAL A 18 -3.35 23.30 2.03
N ALA A 19 -3.66 23.20 3.33
CA ALA A 19 -4.34 24.26 4.06
C ALA A 19 -3.57 25.59 4.00
N GLN A 20 -2.26 25.57 4.24
CA GLN A 20 -1.43 26.78 4.17
C GLN A 20 -1.33 27.37 2.75
N LEU A 21 -1.34 26.55 1.71
CA LEU A 21 -1.35 27.01 0.32
C LEU A 21 -2.70 27.62 -0.10
N GLU A 22 -3.79 27.28 0.58
CA GLU A 22 -5.12 27.85 0.37
C GLU A 22 -5.33 29.17 1.13
N GLU A 23 -4.46 29.50 2.09
CA GLU A 23 -4.51 30.76 2.82
C GLU A 23 -4.03 31.94 1.96
N GLU A 24 -4.81 33.03 1.92
CA GLU A 24 -4.52 34.24 1.11
C GLU A 24 -3.26 35.01 1.58
N GLN A 25 -2.68 34.66 2.73
CA GLN A 25 -1.57 35.39 3.36
C GLN A 25 -0.19 34.73 3.16
N THR A 26 -0.12 33.65 2.41
CA THR A 26 1.14 32.94 2.16
C THR A 26 1.97 33.69 1.13
N ASP A 27 3.14 34.19 1.55
CA ASP A 27 4.09 34.84 0.64
C ASP A 27 4.57 33.89 -0.48
N LEU A 28 4.97 34.44 -1.62
CA LEU A 28 5.37 33.66 -2.79
C LEU A 28 6.54 32.70 -2.49
N ASP A 29 7.56 33.14 -1.75
CA ASP A 29 8.72 32.27 -1.43
C ASP A 29 8.31 31.10 -0.53
N ALA A 30 7.41 31.36 0.42
CA ALA A 30 6.84 30.32 1.29
C ALA A 30 5.96 29.35 0.48
N SER A 31 5.16 29.87 -0.44
CA SER A 31 4.29 29.06 -1.32
C SER A 31 5.09 28.09 -2.18
N VAL A 32 6.21 28.54 -2.75
CA VAL A 32 7.10 27.68 -3.56
C VAL A 32 7.68 26.55 -2.70
N LYS A 33 8.18 26.86 -1.50
CA LYS A 33 8.73 25.84 -0.59
C LYS A 33 7.69 24.82 -0.13
N LEU A 34 6.50 25.29 0.24
CA LEU A 34 5.38 24.43 0.62
C LEU A 34 4.96 23.51 -0.53
N PHE A 35 4.90 24.04 -1.75
CA PHE A 35 4.58 23.25 -2.94
C PHE A 35 5.62 22.17 -3.21
N GLU A 36 6.92 22.50 -3.15
CA GLU A 36 8.00 21.52 -3.32
C GLU A 36 7.92 20.40 -2.26
N GLU A 37 7.70 20.76 -1.00
CA GLU A 37 7.51 19.79 0.09
C GLU A 37 6.29 18.91 -0.16
N GLY A 38 5.16 19.51 -0.54
CA GLY A 38 3.91 18.79 -0.82
C GLY A 38 4.04 17.79 -1.98
N VAL A 39 4.71 18.17 -3.07
CA VAL A 39 4.97 17.28 -4.21
C VAL A 39 5.86 16.10 -3.79
N ALA A 40 6.89 16.35 -2.99
CA ALA A 40 7.77 15.30 -2.48
C ALA A 40 7.01 14.30 -1.59
N LEU A 41 6.23 14.81 -0.63
CA LEU A 41 5.41 13.99 0.28
C LEU A 41 4.37 13.17 -0.48
N SER A 42 3.66 13.78 -1.44
CA SER A 42 2.66 13.10 -2.27
C SER A 42 3.25 11.91 -3.03
N LYS A 43 4.45 12.10 -3.60
CA LYS A 43 5.18 11.04 -4.30
C LYS A 43 5.58 9.90 -3.36
N GLU A 44 6.12 10.21 -2.18
CA GLU A 44 6.54 9.20 -1.20
C GLU A 44 5.35 8.38 -0.68
N LEU A 45 4.24 9.04 -0.34
CA LEU A 45 3.02 8.39 0.13
C LEU A 45 2.44 7.46 -0.95
N SER A 46 2.43 7.91 -2.21
CA SER A 46 1.96 7.11 -3.35
C SER A 46 2.80 5.84 -3.52
N GLN A 47 4.13 5.93 -3.44
CA GLN A 47 5.03 4.78 -3.54
C GLN A 47 4.84 3.77 -2.40
N LYS A 48 4.59 4.26 -1.17
CA LYS A 48 4.28 3.39 -0.02
C LYS A 48 2.98 2.62 -0.26
N LEU A 49 1.94 3.29 -0.75
CA LEU A 49 0.66 2.64 -1.06
C LEU A 49 0.80 1.61 -2.19
N GLU A 50 1.59 1.90 -3.22
CA GLU A 50 1.87 0.96 -4.30
C GLU A 50 2.58 -0.30 -3.79
N THR A 51 3.57 -0.14 -2.92
CA THR A 51 4.29 -1.26 -2.28
C THR A 51 3.34 -2.13 -1.46
N VAL A 52 2.44 -1.50 -0.69
CA VAL A 52 1.42 -2.23 0.09
C VAL A 52 0.45 -2.97 -0.83
N LYS A 53 -0.01 -2.32 -1.91
CA LYS A 53 -0.89 -2.95 -2.91
C LYS A 53 -0.24 -4.17 -3.53
N PHE A 54 1.02 -4.08 -3.95
CA PHE A 54 1.77 -5.22 -4.50
C PHE A 54 1.81 -6.39 -3.52
N LYS A 55 2.13 -6.11 -2.25
CA LYS A 55 2.19 -7.14 -1.20
C LYS A 55 0.83 -7.81 -0.95
N VAL A 56 -0.26 -7.05 -0.98
CA VAL A 56 -1.62 -7.59 -0.86
C VAL A 56 -1.94 -8.52 -2.03
N GLU A 57 -1.59 -8.13 -3.25
CA GLU A 57 -1.83 -8.96 -4.43
C GLU A 57 -0.97 -10.24 -4.44
N GLU A 58 0.27 -10.19 -3.96
CA GLU A 58 1.10 -11.39 -3.77
C GLU A 58 0.48 -12.35 -2.74
N LEU A 59 0.00 -11.84 -1.61
CA LEU A 59 -0.65 -12.65 -0.58
C LEU A 59 -1.94 -13.30 -1.07
N LYS A 60 -2.74 -12.58 -1.87
CA LYS A 60 -3.94 -13.14 -2.51
C LYS A 60 -3.61 -14.30 -3.44
N LYS A 61 -2.57 -14.17 -4.28
CA LYS A 61 -2.13 -15.24 -5.18
C LYS A 61 -1.71 -16.49 -4.41
N LYS A 62 -0.84 -16.33 -3.40
CA LYS A 62 -0.39 -17.44 -2.53
C LYS A 62 -1.56 -18.10 -1.80
N GLY A 63 -2.51 -17.32 -1.29
CA GLY A 63 -3.73 -17.85 -0.68
C GLY A 63 -4.57 -18.66 -1.66
N SER A 64 -4.67 -18.21 -2.91
CA SER A 64 -5.36 -18.95 -3.97
C SER A 64 -4.64 -20.25 -4.35
N GLU A 65 -3.31 -20.26 -4.39
CA GLU A 65 -2.50 -21.46 -4.69
C GLU A 65 -2.64 -22.53 -3.60
N LEU A 66 -2.73 -22.13 -2.32
CA LEU A 66 -2.99 -23.04 -1.19
C LEU A 66 -4.37 -23.69 -1.23
N LEU A 67 -5.36 -23.10 -1.92
CA LEU A 67 -6.68 -23.71 -2.12
C LEU A 67 -6.71 -24.71 -3.29
N THR A 68 -5.68 -24.73 -4.14
CA THR A 68 -5.68 -25.49 -5.39
C THR A 68 -4.67 -26.63 -5.43
N GLU A 69 -4.14 -27.09 -4.29
CA GLU A 69 -3.36 -28.34 -4.32
C GLU A 69 -4.25 -29.47 -4.85
N PRO A 70 -3.87 -30.13 -5.97
CA PRO A 70 -4.58 -31.31 -6.44
C PRO A 70 -4.52 -32.36 -5.34
N PHE A 71 -5.69 -32.74 -4.84
CA PHE A 71 -5.81 -33.86 -3.92
C PHE A 71 -5.47 -35.11 -4.74
N ASP A 72 -4.28 -35.68 -4.54
CA ASP A 72 -3.89 -36.95 -5.16
C ASP A 72 -4.81 -38.05 -4.62
N THR A 73 -5.90 -38.30 -5.34
CA THR A 73 -6.76 -39.47 -5.14
C THR A 73 -6.09 -40.69 -5.76
N GLU A 74 -4.92 -41.08 -5.27
CA GLU A 74 -4.46 -42.46 -5.37
C GLU A 74 -4.99 -43.25 -4.16
N LEU A 75 -6.32 -43.30 -4.04
CA LEU A 75 -6.96 -44.32 -3.22
C LEU A 75 -6.97 -45.61 -4.05
N ALA A 76 -6.01 -46.46 -3.71
CA ALA A 76 -5.87 -47.85 -4.13
C ALA A 76 -7.19 -48.49 -4.59
N GLU A 77 -7.31 -48.71 -5.90
CA GLU A 77 -8.19 -49.74 -6.42
C GLU A 77 -7.61 -51.09 -5.98
N ASP A 78 -8.15 -51.65 -4.90
CA ASP A 78 -7.92 -53.03 -4.51
C ASP A 78 -8.38 -53.94 -5.66
N PRO A 79 -7.47 -54.68 -6.34
CA PRO A 79 -7.85 -55.54 -7.45
C PRO A 79 -8.51 -56.85 -7.01
N ASN A 80 -8.92 -57.01 -5.75
CA ASN A 80 -9.52 -58.26 -5.25
C ASN A 80 -10.84 -58.05 -4.47
N GLY A 81 -11.84 -57.49 -5.13
CA GLY A 81 -13.25 -57.69 -4.76
C GLY A 81 -13.83 -58.87 -5.54
N LYS A 82 -14.15 -59.97 -4.82
CA LYS A 82 -14.80 -61.21 -5.29
C LYS A 82 -15.68 -61.12 -6.55
#